data_AF-A0A8R2JUG2-F1
#
_entry.id   AF-A0A8R2JUG2-F1
#
_cell.length_a   1.000
_cell.length_b   1.000
_cell.length_c   1.000
_cell.angle_alpha   90.00
_cell.angle_beta   90.00
_cell.angle_gamma   90.00
#
_symmetry.space_group_name_H-M   'P 1'
#
loop_
_entity.id
_entity.type
_entity.pdbx_description
1 polymer ?
#
loop_
_entity_poly.entity_id
_entity_poly.type
_entity_poly.pdbx_seq_one_letter_code
_entity_poly.pdbx_strand_id
1 'polypeptide(L)'
;MGAKVTTCTVPKIPIHLALLTINSNILKAVFDAGGSPNYILSDENYKLNLLHMAVMMPTDYSVVQCIKVLITHHVNPNLKALPMFSIFRHELPWSKISNETNASMTPIDIFCLKENIYELDEELSVDEQSENELASILYDATEKSHTYCGFKPIALAMLTGKLHLTKTFLEKNKSVVNENISGFGTLLSLLLNPFYNFNLSNTKLNKLLDLLLKSSSNPLKIVKILVKKFRGNICEYYSSLFESKKLSGEIHPSCYSNISGIEKKLRNSGRQILDRSYSKRATFALINDYKNPLLSADEKMAMLHWLNLGNIMLMHQATVVKRSNNQLFTFRTIKNNTFVCINILYYISDLRFNLKINLLFRI
;
A
#
# COMPACT_ATOMS: atom_id res chain seq x y z
N MET A 1 -27.44 44.67 13.96
CA MET A 1 -26.15 44.69 14.67
C MET A 1 -25.87 43.29 15.16
N GLY A 2 -24.98 42.54 14.48
CA GLY A 2 -24.60 41.20 14.90
C GLY A 2 -23.46 41.27 15.91
N ALA A 3 -23.52 40.47 16.97
CA ALA A 3 -22.43 40.35 17.93
C ALA A 3 -21.15 39.90 17.19
N LYS A 4 -20.03 40.61 17.40
CA LYS A 4 -18.74 40.18 16.86
C LYS A 4 -18.36 38.86 17.54
N VAL A 5 -18.00 37.85 16.75
CA VAL A 5 -17.57 36.53 17.23
C VAL A 5 -16.35 36.65 18.18
N THR A 6 -15.64 37.77 18.15
CA THR A 6 -14.48 38.09 19.00
C THR A 6 -14.82 38.74 20.34
N THR A 7 -16.07 39.16 20.60
CA THR A 7 -16.41 39.99 21.79
C THR A 7 -17.07 39.24 22.94
N CYS A 8 -17.41 37.96 22.79
CA CYS A 8 -17.91 37.16 23.91
C CYS A 8 -16.76 36.39 24.56
N THR A 9 -16.46 36.73 25.82
CA THR A 9 -15.60 35.94 26.72
C THR A 9 -16.34 34.67 27.16
N VAL A 10 -16.58 33.77 26.22
CA VAL A 10 -17.00 32.39 26.50
C VAL A 10 -15.74 31.62 26.92
N PRO A 11 -15.77 30.75 27.95
CA PRO A 11 -14.61 29.96 28.37
C PRO A 11 -14.06 29.02 27.27
N LYS A 12 -14.81 28.81 26.17
CA LYS A 12 -14.34 28.17 24.93
C LYS A 12 -14.71 29.04 23.73
N ILE A 13 -13.76 29.26 22.81
CA ILE A 13 -13.98 30.10 21.63
C ILE A 13 -15.15 29.55 20.78
N PRO A 14 -16.10 30.40 20.32
CA PRO A 14 -17.33 29.97 19.62
C PRO A 14 -17.13 28.97 18.48
N ILE A 15 -16.01 29.07 17.75
CA ILE A 15 -15.71 28.17 16.62
C ILE A 15 -15.44 26.72 17.05
N HIS A 16 -14.85 26.51 18.23
CA HIS A 16 -14.66 25.16 18.78
C HIS A 16 -15.99 24.57 19.23
N LEU A 17 -16.85 25.38 19.85
CA LEU A 17 -18.19 24.97 20.23
C LEU A 17 -19.03 24.61 19.00
N ALA A 18 -18.91 25.38 17.92
CA ALA A 18 -19.57 25.09 16.64
C ALA A 18 -19.13 23.74 16.07
N LEU A 19 -17.83 23.42 16.10
CA LEU A 19 -17.33 22.11 15.68
C LEU A 19 -17.90 20.97 16.54
N LEU A 20 -17.99 21.16 17.86
CA LEU A 20 -18.52 20.17 18.80
C LEU A 20 -20.02 19.89 18.61
N THR A 21 -20.77 20.74 17.90
CA THR A 21 -22.16 20.45 17.51
C THR A 21 -22.25 19.39 16.41
N ILE A 22 -21.14 19.07 15.73
CA ILE A 22 -21.07 18.15 14.58
C ILE A 22 -22.11 18.53 13.50
N ASN A 23 -22.32 19.84 13.31
CA ASN A 23 -23.25 20.38 12.32
C ASN A 23 -22.51 21.30 11.35
N SER A 24 -22.35 20.84 10.11
CA SER A 24 -21.61 21.59 9.08
C SER A 24 -22.22 22.94 8.75
N ASN A 25 -23.55 23.10 8.89
CA ASN A 25 -24.23 24.37 8.62
C ASN A 25 -23.92 25.41 9.71
N ILE A 26 -23.89 24.99 10.97
CA ILE A 26 -23.50 25.85 12.09
C ILE A 26 -22.04 26.26 11.95
N LEU A 27 -21.16 25.29 11.66
CA LEU A 27 -19.73 25.56 11.49
C LEU A 27 -19.48 26.53 10.32
N LYS A 28 -20.15 26.32 9.19
CA LYS A 28 -20.09 27.22 8.02
C LYS A 28 -20.56 28.63 8.37
N ALA A 29 -21.71 28.76 9.04
CA ALA A 29 -22.23 30.07 9.46
C ALA A 29 -21.24 30.82 10.37
N VAL A 30 -20.52 30.12 11.24
CA VAL A 30 -19.49 30.74 12.11
C VAL A 30 -18.29 31.22 11.31
N PHE A 31 -17.83 30.47 10.30
CA PHE A 31 -16.80 30.95 9.38
C PHE A 31 -17.27 32.16 8.56
N ASP A 32 -18.49 32.10 8.00
CA ASP A 32 -19.09 33.19 7.24
C ASP A 32 -19.26 34.47 8.08
N ALA A 33 -19.44 34.34 9.40
CA ALA A 33 -19.48 35.43 10.36
C ALA A 33 -18.09 35.97 10.79
N GLY A 34 -16.99 35.51 10.17
CA GLY A 34 -15.63 35.96 10.44
C GLY A 34 -14.84 35.09 11.42
N GLY A 35 -15.24 33.83 11.62
CA GLY A 35 -14.46 32.85 12.37
C GLY A 35 -13.08 32.61 11.73
N SER A 36 -12.01 32.69 12.52
CA SER A 36 -10.64 32.53 12.02
C SER A 36 -10.26 31.04 11.86
N PRO A 37 -9.77 30.59 10.68
CA PRO A 37 -9.29 29.23 10.47
C PRO A 37 -7.95 28.94 11.16
N ASN A 38 -7.26 29.98 11.61
CA ASN A 38 -5.97 29.89 12.30
C ASN A 38 -6.12 29.69 13.81
N TYR A 39 -7.34 29.46 14.30
CA TYR A 39 -7.55 29.22 15.72
C TYR A 39 -6.89 27.91 16.15
N ILE A 40 -6.16 28.00 17.26
CA ILE A 40 -5.44 26.89 17.87
C ILE A 40 -5.86 26.84 19.35
N LEU A 41 -6.26 25.66 19.80
CA LEU A 41 -6.38 25.33 21.20
C LEU A 41 -5.00 24.85 21.67
N SER A 42 -4.36 25.65 22.51
CA SER A 42 -3.03 25.37 23.04
C SER A 42 -3.04 25.37 24.56
N ASP A 43 -2.31 24.43 25.13
CA ASP A 43 -1.97 24.31 26.54
C ASP A 43 -0.51 23.83 26.64
N GLU A 44 0.03 23.68 27.84
CA GLU A 44 1.40 23.15 28.06
C GLU A 44 1.61 21.78 27.39
N ASN A 45 0.54 21.00 27.26
CA ASN A 45 0.59 19.61 26.81
C ASN A 45 0.10 19.37 25.37
N TYR A 46 -0.52 20.37 24.70
CA TYR A 46 -1.07 20.17 23.37
C TYR A 46 -1.19 21.46 22.55
N LYS A 47 -1.21 21.31 21.23
CA LYS A 47 -1.41 22.42 20.27
C LYS A 47 -2.25 21.94 19.09
N LEU A 48 -3.56 22.08 19.19
CA LEU A 48 -4.53 21.50 18.26
C LEU A 48 -5.25 22.61 17.50
N ASN A 49 -5.36 22.49 16.18
CA ASN A 49 -6.36 23.26 15.43
C ASN A 49 -7.67 22.46 15.31
N LEU A 50 -8.65 23.07 14.66
CA LEU A 50 -9.97 22.47 14.43
C LEU A 50 -9.92 21.13 13.67
N LEU A 51 -8.98 20.95 12.73
CA LEU A 51 -8.83 19.69 12.01
C LEU A 51 -8.33 18.57 12.93
N HIS A 52 -7.38 18.84 13.82
CA HIS A 52 -6.94 17.85 14.81
C HIS A 52 -8.11 17.39 15.68
N MET A 53 -8.95 18.32 16.15
CA MET A 53 -10.11 17.97 16.96
C MET A 53 -11.13 17.17 16.17
N ALA A 54 -11.44 17.57 14.94
CA ALA A 54 -12.43 16.91 14.11
C ALA A 54 -12.04 15.45 13.82
N VAL A 55 -10.76 15.18 13.52
CA VAL A 55 -10.32 13.80 13.25
C VAL A 55 -10.31 12.92 14.50
N MET A 56 -10.26 13.50 15.71
CA MET A 56 -10.35 12.76 16.97
C MET A 56 -11.78 12.32 17.31
N MET A 57 -12.80 12.92 16.68
CA MET A 57 -14.19 12.52 16.87
C MET A 57 -14.47 11.15 16.22
N PRO A 58 -15.50 10.41 16.67
CA PRO A 58 -16.02 9.26 15.94
C PRO A 58 -16.35 9.63 14.50
N THR A 59 -15.87 8.85 13.53
CA THR A 59 -16.05 9.18 12.13
C THR A 59 -17.46 8.82 11.68
N ASP A 60 -18.23 9.82 11.22
CA ASP A 60 -19.52 9.65 10.55
C ASP A 60 -19.68 10.68 9.42
N TYR A 61 -20.77 10.58 8.66
CA TYR A 61 -21.08 11.51 7.57
C TYR A 61 -21.05 12.98 8.02
N SER A 62 -21.58 13.30 9.20
CA SER A 62 -21.67 14.66 9.72
C SER A 62 -20.29 15.24 10.03
N VAL A 63 -19.40 14.44 10.62
CA VAL A 63 -17.98 14.79 10.83
C VAL A 63 -17.27 15.02 9.50
N VAL A 64 -17.51 14.17 8.49
CA VAL A 64 -16.95 14.36 7.14
C VAL A 64 -17.39 15.71 6.54
N GLN A 65 -18.66 16.08 6.67
CA GLN A 65 -19.16 17.37 6.19
C GLN A 65 -18.53 18.55 6.93
N CYS A 66 -18.36 18.45 8.26
CA CYS A 66 -17.64 19.45 9.04
C CYS A 66 -16.20 19.61 8.55
N ILE A 67 -15.50 18.50 8.27
CA ILE A 67 -14.11 18.54 7.78
C ILE A 67 -14.02 19.15 6.39
N LYS A 68 -14.97 18.89 5.49
CA LYS A 68 -15.06 19.58 4.19
C LYS A 68 -15.17 21.10 4.37
N VAL A 69 -15.99 21.56 5.32
CA VAL A 69 -16.09 22.98 5.66
C VAL A 69 -14.75 23.52 6.15
N LEU A 70 -14.09 22.83 7.10
CA LEU A 70 -12.77 23.23 7.62
C LEU A 70 -11.72 23.37 6.51
N ILE A 71 -11.64 22.41 5.59
CA ILE A 71 -10.70 22.43 4.45
C ILE A 71 -11.05 23.58 3.50
N THR A 72 -12.33 23.78 3.19
CA THR A 72 -12.80 24.88 2.31
C THR A 72 -12.45 26.25 2.86
N HIS A 73 -12.49 26.42 4.19
CA HIS A 73 -12.10 27.66 4.86
C HIS A 73 -10.60 27.73 5.22
N HIS A 74 -9.75 26.90 4.58
CA HIS A 74 -8.29 26.96 4.70
C HIS A 74 -7.72 26.72 6.10
N VAL A 75 -8.37 25.89 6.92
CA VAL A 75 -7.76 25.40 8.17
C VAL A 75 -6.54 24.54 7.81
N ASN A 76 -5.38 24.84 8.40
CA ASN A 76 -4.11 24.22 8.00
C ASN A 76 -4.07 22.70 8.30
N PRO A 77 -4.06 21.81 7.29
CA PRO A 77 -3.99 20.36 7.49
C PRO A 77 -2.58 19.85 7.79
N ASN A 78 -1.57 20.72 7.75
CA ASN A 78 -0.17 20.41 8.01
C ASN A 78 0.32 21.04 9.33
N LEU A 79 -0.56 21.68 10.10
CA LEU A 79 -0.21 22.14 11.45
C LEU A 79 0.21 20.91 12.25
N LYS A 80 1.35 21.01 12.94
CA LYS A 80 1.87 19.92 13.76
C LYS A 80 1.53 20.17 15.23
N ALA A 81 0.79 19.24 15.81
CA ALA A 81 0.48 19.17 17.24
C ALA A 81 1.53 18.37 18.01
N LEU A 82 1.63 18.56 19.33
CA LEU A 82 2.40 17.65 20.18
C LEU A 82 1.84 16.23 20.09
N PRO A 83 2.67 15.17 20.22
CA PRO A 83 2.18 13.81 20.12
C PRO A 83 1.26 13.49 21.30
N MET A 84 0.05 13.05 20.97
CA MET A 84 -0.94 12.66 21.97
C MET A 84 -0.91 11.14 22.14
N PHE A 85 0.15 10.63 22.78
CA PHE A 85 0.37 9.19 22.95
C PHE A 85 -0.78 8.47 23.66
N SER A 86 -1.55 9.18 24.51
CA SER A 86 -2.73 8.67 25.21
C SER A 86 -3.88 8.24 24.28
N ILE A 87 -3.86 8.65 23.01
CA ILE A 87 -4.87 8.29 22.01
C ILE A 87 -4.52 6.96 21.32
N PHE A 88 -3.29 6.44 21.51
CA PHE A 88 -2.83 5.22 20.84
C PHE A 88 -2.93 4.01 21.78
N ARG A 89 -3.63 2.95 21.34
CA ARG A 89 -3.67 1.66 22.04
C ARG A 89 -2.36 0.87 21.95
N HIS A 90 -1.49 1.22 21.01
CA HIS A 90 -0.35 0.40 20.62
C HIS A 90 0.98 1.06 20.97
N GLU A 91 1.74 0.39 21.83
CA GLU A 91 3.17 0.63 22.09
C GLU A 91 4.02 0.22 20.88
N LEU A 92 3.71 0.72 19.70
CA LEU A 92 4.76 0.79 18.68
C LEU A 92 5.92 1.56 19.33
N PRO A 93 7.19 1.24 19.02
CA PRO A 93 8.36 1.84 19.66
C PRO A 93 8.55 3.31 19.23
N TRP A 94 7.44 4.02 19.03
CA TRP A 94 7.31 5.44 18.79
C TRP A 94 8.16 6.21 19.77
N SER A 95 8.08 5.95 21.08
CA SER A 95 8.88 6.65 22.09
C SER A 95 10.41 6.54 21.87
N LYS A 96 10.88 5.48 21.20
CA LYS A 96 12.31 5.32 20.83
C LYS A 96 12.68 6.01 19.50
N ILE A 97 11.69 6.32 18.66
CA ILE A 97 11.87 6.94 17.33
C ILE A 97 11.51 8.44 17.37
N SER A 98 10.58 8.82 18.24
CA SER A 98 10.22 10.17 18.60
C SER A 98 11.20 10.64 19.66
N ASN A 99 12.27 11.33 19.27
CA ASN A 99 12.83 12.29 20.20
C ASN A 99 11.69 13.23 20.60
N GLU A 100 11.50 13.48 21.89
CA GLU A 100 10.43 14.31 22.46
C GLU A 100 10.38 15.73 21.84
N THR A 101 11.45 16.16 21.18
CA THR A 101 11.58 17.43 20.47
C THR A 101 11.10 17.42 19.01
N ASN A 102 10.86 16.25 18.40
CA ASN A 102 10.64 16.10 16.94
C ASN A 102 9.36 15.39 16.53
N ALA A 103 8.68 14.68 17.43
CA ALA A 103 7.39 14.11 17.07
C ALA A 103 6.33 15.20 17.17
N SER A 104 5.78 15.57 16.03
CA SER A 104 4.63 16.44 15.99
C SER A 104 3.70 15.94 14.90
N MET A 105 2.42 15.86 15.23
CA MET A 105 1.42 15.11 14.49
C MET A 105 0.53 16.05 13.73
N THR A 106 0.29 15.75 12.46
CA THR A 106 -0.74 16.38 11.68
C THR A 106 -2.08 15.66 11.88
N PRO A 107 -3.22 16.25 11.47
CA PRO A 107 -4.52 15.58 11.52
C PRO A 107 -4.54 14.21 10.81
N ILE A 108 -3.82 14.04 9.69
CA ILE A 108 -3.78 12.73 9.01
C ILE A 108 -3.01 11.68 9.81
N ASP A 109 -1.97 12.08 10.56
CA ASP A 109 -1.24 11.16 11.43
C ASP A 109 -2.13 10.67 12.56
N ILE A 110 -2.85 11.60 13.21
CA ILE A 110 -3.82 11.27 14.26
C ILE A 110 -4.90 10.35 13.67
N PHE A 111 -5.43 10.65 12.49
CA PHE A 111 -6.47 9.81 11.88
C PHE A 111 -5.98 8.38 11.58
N CYS A 112 -4.73 8.22 11.13
CA CYS A 112 -4.13 6.90 10.91
C CYS A 112 -3.89 6.15 12.21
N LEU A 113 -3.54 6.86 13.29
CA LEU A 113 -3.11 6.28 14.56
C LEU A 113 -4.21 6.15 15.62
N LYS A 114 -5.30 6.92 15.51
CA LYS A 114 -6.42 6.89 16.46
C LYS A 114 -7.04 5.50 16.48
N GLU A 115 -7.38 5.03 17.67
CA GLU A 115 -8.14 3.81 17.82
C GLU A 115 -9.54 3.97 17.22
N ASN A 116 -10.05 2.91 16.61
CA ASN A 116 -11.47 2.82 16.35
C ASN A 116 -12.12 2.39 17.67
N ILE A 117 -12.73 3.34 18.40
CA ILE A 117 -13.34 3.13 19.74
C ILE A 117 -14.35 1.96 19.75
N TYR A 118 -14.79 1.52 18.57
CA TYR A 118 -15.72 0.44 18.32
C TYR A 118 -15.05 -0.90 17.91
N GLU A 119 -13.73 -1.08 18.00
CA GLU A 119 -13.08 -2.39 17.77
C GLU A 119 -13.10 -3.31 19.03
N LEU A 120 -14.23 -3.32 19.75
CA LEU A 120 -14.53 -4.39 20.70
C LEU A 120 -15.39 -5.42 19.95
N ASP A 121 -14.87 -6.64 19.83
CA ASP A 121 -15.59 -7.84 19.37
C ASP A 121 -15.80 -8.09 17.87
N GLU A 122 -14.87 -7.65 16.99
CA GLU A 122 -14.79 -8.02 15.55
C GLU A 122 -16.06 -7.78 14.67
N GLU A 123 -17.17 -7.34 15.27
CA GLU A 123 -18.47 -7.05 14.66
C GLU A 123 -18.90 -5.63 15.03
N LEU A 124 -18.30 -4.62 14.39
CA LEU A 124 -18.85 -3.27 14.41
C LEU A 124 -18.78 -2.63 13.03
N SER A 125 -19.91 -2.07 12.63
CA SER A 125 -20.16 -1.34 11.39
C SER A 125 -19.43 0.00 11.44
N VAL A 126 -18.12 -0.02 11.20
CA VAL A 126 -17.40 1.20 10.82
C VAL A 126 -18.11 1.75 9.59
N ASP A 127 -18.48 3.04 9.59
CA ASP A 127 -18.90 3.74 8.38
C ASP A 127 -17.69 3.88 7.47
N GLU A 128 -17.34 2.77 6.80
CA GLU A 128 -16.16 2.65 5.94
C GLU A 128 -16.23 3.68 4.82
N GLN A 129 -17.43 4.05 4.37
CA GLN A 129 -17.63 5.09 3.38
C GLN A 129 -17.15 6.44 3.91
N SER A 130 -17.59 6.84 5.10
CA SER A 130 -17.14 8.08 5.73
C SER A 130 -15.66 8.06 6.09
N GLU A 131 -15.11 6.94 6.58
CA GLU A 131 -13.66 6.83 6.85
C GLU A 131 -12.82 6.95 5.58
N ASN A 132 -13.25 6.30 4.48
CA ASN A 132 -12.56 6.37 3.19
C ASN A 132 -12.64 7.78 2.59
N GLU A 133 -13.81 8.42 2.65
CA GLU A 133 -13.97 9.80 2.19
C GLU A 133 -13.09 10.76 3.00
N LEU A 134 -13.09 10.62 4.33
CA LEU A 134 -12.23 11.41 5.20
C LEU A 134 -10.75 11.21 4.90
N ALA A 135 -10.30 9.95 4.74
CA ALA A 135 -8.91 9.67 4.37
C ALA A 135 -8.55 10.31 3.04
N SER A 136 -9.43 10.24 2.04
CA SER A 136 -9.21 10.86 0.74
C SER A 136 -9.03 12.38 0.87
N ILE A 137 -9.92 13.05 1.61
CA ILE A 137 -9.86 14.51 1.83
C ILE A 137 -8.56 14.89 2.52
N LEU A 138 -8.21 14.23 3.63
CA LEU A 138 -6.99 14.53 4.39
C LEU A 138 -5.74 14.23 3.55
N TYR A 139 -5.71 13.13 2.81
CA TYR A 139 -4.58 12.79 1.95
C TYR A 139 -4.34 13.84 0.88
N ASP A 140 -5.40 14.37 0.27
CA ASP A 140 -5.30 15.41 -0.75
C ASP A 140 -4.86 16.76 -0.17
N ALA A 141 -5.30 17.07 1.05
CA ALA A 141 -4.99 18.32 1.73
C ALA A 141 -3.59 18.36 2.37
N THR A 142 -3.04 17.22 2.79
CA THR A 142 -1.71 17.13 3.40
C THR A 142 -0.59 17.14 2.38
N GLU A 143 0.54 17.78 2.73
CA GLU A 143 1.76 17.80 1.93
C GLU A 143 2.27 16.38 1.61
N LYS A 144 2.63 16.13 0.35
CA LYS A 144 3.04 14.78 -0.08
C LYS A 144 4.40 14.32 0.47
N SER A 145 5.23 15.26 0.91
CA SER A 145 6.50 15.02 1.60
C SER A 145 6.33 14.76 3.10
N HIS A 146 5.12 14.93 3.64
CA HIS A 146 4.87 14.78 5.07
C HIS A 146 5.20 13.37 5.56
N THR A 147 5.86 13.31 6.71
CA THR A 147 6.14 12.07 7.43
C THR A 147 6.05 12.29 8.93
N TYR A 148 5.60 11.27 9.64
CA TYR A 148 5.64 11.18 11.10
C TYR A 148 6.61 10.07 11.49
N CYS A 149 7.63 10.39 12.30
CA CYS A 149 8.70 9.45 12.66
C CYS A 149 9.36 8.76 11.45
N GLY A 150 9.46 9.46 10.31
CA GLY A 150 10.00 8.92 9.04
C GLY A 150 9.03 8.05 8.24
N PHE A 151 7.78 7.89 8.71
CA PHE A 151 6.73 7.12 8.04
C PHE A 151 5.72 8.04 7.37
N LYS A 152 5.36 7.71 6.12
CA LYS A 152 4.22 8.33 5.43
C LYS A 152 2.90 7.84 6.02
N PRO A 153 1.79 8.60 5.88
CA PRO A 153 0.47 8.22 6.41
C PRO A 153 0.03 6.78 6.06
N ILE A 154 0.32 6.32 4.84
CA ILE A 154 0.02 4.94 4.44
C ILE A 154 0.72 3.88 5.28
N ALA A 155 1.97 4.11 5.67
CA ALA A 155 2.70 3.19 6.54
C ALA A 155 2.05 3.16 7.93
N LEU A 156 1.61 4.30 8.46
CA LEU A 156 0.92 4.39 9.74
C LEU A 156 -0.42 3.62 9.71
N ALA A 157 -1.24 3.84 8.69
CA ALA A 157 -2.51 3.11 8.50
C ALA A 157 -2.31 1.59 8.35
N MET A 158 -1.25 1.18 7.65
CA MET A 158 -0.90 -0.23 7.47
C MET A 158 -0.47 -0.87 8.81
N LEU A 159 0.40 -0.20 9.57
CA LEU A 159 0.92 -0.73 10.84
C LEU A 159 -0.12 -0.76 11.96
N THR A 160 -1.16 0.07 11.87
CA THR A 160 -2.33 0.03 12.76
C THR A 160 -3.42 -0.93 12.29
N GLY A 161 -3.22 -1.61 11.15
CA GLY A 161 -4.17 -2.61 10.67
C GLY A 161 -5.42 -2.03 9.99
N LYS A 162 -5.45 -0.72 9.69
CA LYS A 162 -6.57 -0.06 9.01
C LYS A 162 -6.57 -0.38 7.50
N LEU A 163 -7.18 -1.52 7.17
CA LEU A 163 -7.23 -2.08 5.81
C LEU A 163 -7.83 -1.11 4.79
N HIS A 164 -8.97 -0.50 5.11
CA HIS A 164 -9.69 0.39 4.21
C HIS A 164 -8.91 1.69 3.95
N LEU A 165 -8.31 2.31 4.99
CA LEU A 165 -7.43 3.47 4.80
C LEU A 165 -6.20 3.14 3.95
N THR A 166 -5.57 2.00 4.22
CA THR A 166 -4.40 1.55 3.44
C THR A 166 -4.78 1.39 1.97
N LYS A 167 -5.95 0.80 1.68
CA LYS A 167 -6.50 0.67 0.32
C LYS A 167 -6.70 2.05 -0.34
N THR A 168 -7.39 2.95 0.34
CA THR A 168 -7.67 4.32 -0.15
C THR A 168 -6.39 5.08 -0.48
N PHE A 169 -5.37 5.00 0.38
CA PHE A 169 -4.09 5.65 0.11
C PHE A 169 -3.31 5.01 -1.05
N LEU A 170 -3.42 3.70 -1.27
CA LEU A 170 -2.82 3.05 -2.45
C LEU A 170 -3.51 3.43 -3.75
N GLU A 171 -4.84 3.60 -3.73
CA GLU A 171 -5.58 4.06 -4.89
C GLU A 171 -5.16 5.48 -5.30
N LYS A 172 -4.85 6.34 -4.32
CA LYS A 172 -4.30 7.69 -4.54
C LYS A 172 -2.86 7.70 -5.04
N ASN A 173 -2.01 6.82 -4.52
CA ASN A 173 -0.59 6.76 -4.91
C ASN A 173 -0.07 5.32 -4.89
N LYS A 174 -0.15 4.65 -6.04
CA LYS A 174 0.34 3.26 -6.17
C LYS A 174 1.87 3.15 -6.11
N SER A 175 2.63 4.17 -6.51
CA SER A 175 4.09 4.06 -6.54
C SER A 175 4.73 3.97 -5.16
N VAL A 176 4.02 4.43 -4.12
CA VAL A 176 4.48 4.41 -2.72
C VAL A 176 4.87 3.02 -2.22
N VAL A 177 4.27 1.96 -2.79
CA VAL A 177 4.54 0.56 -2.37
C VAL A 177 5.99 0.14 -2.53
N ASN A 178 6.70 0.75 -3.48
CA ASN A 178 8.08 0.45 -3.79
C ASN A 178 9.02 1.59 -3.38
N GLU A 179 8.54 2.65 -2.74
CA GLU A 179 9.42 3.72 -2.25
C GLU A 179 10.34 3.21 -1.15
N ASN A 180 11.54 3.80 -1.08
CA ASN A 180 12.51 3.43 -0.06
C ASN A 180 12.20 4.17 1.25
N ILE A 181 11.84 3.42 2.28
CA ILE A 181 11.66 3.87 3.66
C ILE A 181 13.01 3.73 4.35
N SER A 182 13.58 4.86 4.79
CA SER A 182 14.90 4.89 5.41
C SER A 182 14.99 3.91 6.57
N GLY A 183 15.97 2.99 6.52
CA GLY A 183 16.16 1.97 7.55
C GLY A 183 15.24 0.75 7.47
N PHE A 184 14.15 0.80 6.69
CA PHE A 184 13.12 -0.25 6.65
C PHE A 184 12.89 -0.88 5.27
N GLY A 185 13.47 -0.35 4.21
CA GLY A 185 13.32 -0.90 2.85
C GLY A 185 12.07 -0.37 2.16
N THR A 186 11.02 -1.17 2.00
CA THR A 186 9.74 -0.78 1.38
C THR A 186 8.58 -1.02 2.34
N LEU A 187 7.34 -0.64 1.96
CA LEU A 187 6.15 -1.00 2.74
C LEU A 187 6.04 -2.51 2.97
N LEU A 188 6.44 -3.33 1.99
CA LEU A 188 6.38 -4.79 2.09
C LEU A 188 7.37 -5.33 3.13
N SER A 189 8.61 -4.84 3.17
CA SER A 189 9.56 -5.26 4.22
C SER A 189 9.22 -4.69 5.59
N LEU A 190 8.61 -3.50 5.66
CA LEU A 190 8.10 -2.91 6.90
C LEU A 190 6.95 -3.74 7.49
N LEU A 191 5.97 -4.14 6.67
CA LEU A 191 4.84 -4.98 7.09
C LEU A 191 5.32 -6.35 7.62
N LEU A 192 6.36 -6.91 7.01
CA LEU A 192 6.91 -8.21 7.41
C LEU A 192 7.86 -8.13 8.61
N ASN A 193 8.21 -6.92 9.06
CA ASN A 193 9.12 -6.74 10.19
C ASN A 193 8.40 -7.05 11.52
N PRO A 194 8.86 -8.06 12.28
CA PRO A 194 8.21 -8.47 13.53
C PRO A 194 8.13 -7.39 14.62
N PHE A 195 9.04 -6.42 14.59
CA PHE A 195 9.03 -5.31 15.55
C PHE A 195 7.90 -4.30 15.32
N TYR A 196 7.23 -4.35 14.16
CA TYR A 196 6.20 -3.39 13.77
C TYR A 196 4.85 -4.04 13.46
N ASN A 197 4.81 -5.34 13.17
CA ASN A 197 3.57 -6.06 12.89
C ASN A 197 3.00 -6.84 14.09
N PHE A 198 3.58 -6.70 15.28
CA PHE A 198 3.22 -7.48 16.46
C PHE A 198 1.76 -7.30 16.92
N ASN A 199 1.14 -6.16 16.60
CA ASN A 199 -0.27 -5.87 16.91
C ASN A 199 -1.25 -6.40 15.84
N LEU A 200 -0.76 -6.91 14.71
CA LEU A 200 -1.60 -7.39 13.63
C LEU A 200 -1.95 -8.86 13.85
N SER A 201 -3.25 -9.18 13.80
CA SER A 201 -3.68 -10.57 13.68
C SER A 201 -3.18 -11.18 12.36
N ASN A 202 -3.01 -12.50 12.32
CA ASN A 202 -2.58 -13.20 11.10
C ASN A 202 -3.52 -12.96 9.92
N THR A 203 -4.82 -12.76 10.18
CA THR A 203 -5.83 -12.44 9.16
C THR A 203 -5.62 -11.03 8.61
N LYS A 204 -5.45 -10.01 9.48
CA LYS A 204 -5.15 -8.62 9.07
C LYS A 204 -3.82 -8.54 8.31
N LEU A 205 -2.76 -9.20 8.78
CA LEU A 205 -1.46 -9.26 8.11
C LEU A 205 -1.59 -9.84 6.68
N ASN A 206 -2.33 -10.93 6.51
CA ASN A 206 -2.54 -11.52 5.19
C ASN A 206 -3.32 -10.63 4.24
N LYS A 207 -4.38 -9.96 4.73
CA LYS A 207 -5.17 -9.03 3.93
C LYS A 207 -4.32 -7.83 3.48
N LEU A 208 -3.48 -7.27 4.36
CA LEU A 208 -2.54 -6.19 4.03
C LEU A 208 -1.48 -6.65 3.01
N LEU A 209 -0.91 -7.85 3.20
CA LEU A 209 0.04 -8.43 2.25
C LEU A 209 -0.57 -8.56 0.85
N ASP A 210 -1.78 -9.11 0.75
CA ASP A 210 -2.48 -9.27 -0.53
C ASP A 210 -2.76 -7.91 -1.19
N LEU A 211 -3.11 -6.91 -0.38
CA LEU A 211 -3.38 -5.55 -0.84
C LEU A 211 -2.12 -4.85 -1.38
N LEU A 212 -0.96 -5.01 -0.72
CA LEU A 212 0.33 -4.52 -1.21
C LEU A 212 0.75 -5.23 -2.51
N LEU A 213 0.69 -6.55 -2.56
CA LEU A 213 1.07 -7.34 -3.74
C LEU A 213 0.17 -7.03 -4.95
N LYS A 214 -1.14 -6.89 -4.76
CA LYS A 214 -2.09 -6.44 -5.81
C LYS A 214 -1.77 -5.03 -6.31
N SER A 215 -1.20 -4.20 -5.45
CA SER A 215 -0.78 -2.83 -5.79
C SER A 215 0.61 -2.76 -6.41
N SER A 216 1.15 -3.90 -6.89
CA SER A 216 2.43 -3.99 -7.59
C SER A 216 3.67 -3.71 -6.72
N SER A 217 3.60 -4.01 -5.42
CA SER A 217 4.81 -4.21 -4.62
C SER A 217 5.72 -5.22 -5.29
N ASN A 218 7.03 -4.97 -5.27
CA ASN A 218 8.04 -5.82 -5.89
C ASN A 218 8.84 -6.59 -4.83
N PRO A 219 8.55 -7.88 -4.59
CA PRO A 219 9.32 -8.71 -3.66
C PRO A 219 10.79 -8.89 -4.06
N LEU A 220 11.13 -8.70 -5.34
CA LEU A 220 12.50 -8.84 -5.86
C LEU A 220 13.31 -7.55 -5.76
N LYS A 221 12.72 -6.45 -5.27
CA LYS A 221 13.44 -5.20 -5.09
C LYS A 221 14.51 -5.38 -4.02
N ILE A 222 15.75 -5.00 -4.37
CA ILE A 222 16.86 -4.96 -3.42
C ILE A 222 16.62 -3.81 -2.44
N VAL A 223 16.63 -4.13 -1.15
CA VAL A 223 16.43 -3.20 -0.05
C VAL A 223 17.60 -3.27 0.93
N LYS A 224 17.82 -2.16 1.65
CA LYS A 224 18.77 -2.08 2.76
C LYS A 224 18.00 -1.83 4.03
N ILE A 225 18.16 -2.70 5.03
CA ILE A 225 17.46 -2.63 6.31
C ILE A 225 18.51 -2.46 7.40
N LEU A 226 18.58 -1.26 7.97
CA LEU A 226 19.67 -0.84 8.84
C LEU A 226 19.69 -1.63 10.16
N VAL A 227 18.51 -1.81 10.77
CA VAL A 227 18.35 -2.50 12.06
C VAL A 227 18.90 -3.93 12.01
N LYS A 228 18.82 -4.60 10.86
CA LYS A 228 19.27 -5.99 10.66
C LYS A 228 20.61 -6.09 9.92
N LYS A 229 21.24 -4.95 9.56
CA LYS A 229 22.38 -4.88 8.62
C LYS A 229 22.15 -5.73 7.36
N PHE A 230 20.91 -5.81 6.90
CA PHE A 230 20.51 -6.68 5.79
C PHE A 230 20.58 -5.93 4.46
N ARG A 231 21.05 -6.62 3.42
CA ARG A 231 21.00 -6.17 2.02
C ARG A 231 20.65 -7.38 1.14
N GLY A 232 19.54 -7.27 0.43
CA GLY A 232 19.02 -8.34 -0.41
C GLY A 232 17.60 -8.02 -0.86
N ASN A 233 16.93 -8.97 -1.53
CA ASN A 233 15.53 -8.81 -1.87
C ASN A 233 14.60 -9.13 -0.68
N ILE A 234 13.30 -8.89 -0.84
CA ILE A 234 12.33 -9.03 0.26
C ILE A 234 12.05 -10.51 0.57
N CYS A 235 12.14 -11.39 -0.43
CA CYS A 235 12.06 -12.83 -0.21
C CYS A 235 13.22 -13.31 0.69
N GLU A 236 14.45 -12.92 0.36
CA GLU A 236 15.66 -13.20 1.16
C GLU A 236 15.56 -12.59 2.55
N TYR A 237 15.06 -11.35 2.65
CA TYR A 237 14.86 -10.68 3.94
C TYR A 237 13.94 -11.50 4.83
N TYR A 238 12.78 -11.91 4.33
CA TYR A 238 11.80 -12.66 5.11
C TYR A 238 12.35 -14.03 5.56
N SER A 239 13.05 -14.75 4.68
CA SER A 239 13.71 -16.01 5.06
C SER A 239 14.82 -15.77 6.11
N SER A 240 15.61 -14.70 6.00
CA SER A 240 16.64 -14.36 7.00
C SER A 240 16.07 -13.97 8.37
N LEU A 241 14.91 -13.29 8.39
CA LEU A 241 14.20 -12.95 9.62
C LEU A 241 13.84 -14.22 10.39
N PHE A 242 13.39 -15.25 9.67
CA PHE A 242 13.03 -16.53 10.24
C PHE A 242 14.25 -17.30 10.78
N GLU A 243 15.31 -17.41 9.99
CA GLU A 243 16.54 -18.10 10.42
C GLU A 243 17.15 -17.47 11.68
N SER A 244 17.20 -16.14 11.74
CA SER A 244 17.73 -15.42 12.91
C SER A 244 16.94 -15.67 14.20
N LYS A 245 15.61 -15.83 14.13
CA LYS A 245 14.76 -16.11 15.30
C LYS A 245 14.84 -17.57 15.76
N LYS A 246 15.04 -18.50 14.82
CA LYS A 246 15.26 -19.92 15.14
C LYS A 246 16.54 -20.10 15.96
N LEU A 247 17.56 -19.27 15.70
CA LEU A 247 18.85 -19.28 16.38
C LEU A 247 18.83 -18.56 17.74
N SER A 248 17.99 -17.54 17.94
CA SER A 248 17.96 -16.75 19.17
C SER A 248 17.08 -17.32 20.28
N GLY A 249 16.22 -18.32 20.00
CA GLY A 249 15.31 -18.91 21.00
C GLY A 249 14.18 -17.97 21.47
N GLU A 250 14.13 -16.72 20.99
CA GLU A 250 13.08 -15.76 21.31
C GLU A 250 11.83 -16.04 20.46
N ILE A 251 10.87 -16.75 21.07
CA ILE A 251 9.59 -17.09 20.46
C ILE A 251 8.66 -15.87 20.57
N HIS A 252 8.56 -15.08 19.50
CA HIS A 252 7.49 -14.09 19.41
C HIS A 252 6.18 -14.81 19.03
N PRO A 253 5.12 -14.81 19.87
CA PRO A 253 3.99 -15.74 19.75
C PRO A 253 3.16 -15.64 18.45
N SER A 254 3.16 -14.50 17.76
CA SER A 254 2.24 -14.22 16.65
C SER A 254 2.77 -14.57 15.25
N CYS A 255 4.06 -14.85 15.08
CA CYS A 255 4.67 -15.01 13.75
C CYS A 255 4.57 -16.42 13.12
N TYR A 256 4.11 -17.44 13.85
CA TYR A 256 4.43 -18.83 13.48
C TYR A 256 3.41 -19.58 12.62
N SER A 257 2.12 -19.20 12.61
CA SER A 257 1.12 -20.09 11.99
C SER A 257 0.98 -19.99 10.47
N ASN A 258 1.60 -19.00 9.79
CA ASN A 258 1.41 -18.82 8.34
C ASN A 258 2.67 -18.44 7.53
N ILE A 259 3.85 -18.89 7.97
CA ILE A 259 5.13 -18.57 7.31
C ILE A 259 5.17 -19.10 5.88
N SER A 260 4.84 -20.38 5.70
CA SER A 260 4.83 -21.04 4.39
C SER A 260 3.87 -20.38 3.41
N GLY A 261 2.72 -19.88 3.89
CA GLY A 261 1.76 -19.15 3.07
C GLY A 261 2.29 -17.79 2.61
N ILE A 262 2.93 -17.02 3.50
CA ILE A 262 3.54 -15.73 3.16
C ILE A 262 4.70 -15.93 2.17
N GLU A 263 5.61 -16.87 2.42
CA GLU A 263 6.71 -17.17 1.49
C GLU A 263 6.20 -17.57 0.11
N LYS A 264 5.19 -18.43 0.04
CA LYS A 264 4.56 -18.85 -1.22
C LYS A 264 3.96 -17.66 -1.96
N LYS A 265 3.28 -16.74 -1.27
CA LYS A 265 2.73 -15.50 -1.87
C LYS A 265 3.83 -14.60 -2.43
N LEU A 266 4.91 -14.38 -1.67
CA LEU A 266 6.06 -13.58 -2.11
C LEU A 266 6.75 -14.19 -3.33
N ARG A 267 7.02 -15.51 -3.31
CA ARG A 267 7.64 -16.24 -4.43
C ARG A 267 6.77 -16.21 -5.68
N ASN A 268 5.46 -16.44 -5.54
CA ASN A 268 4.52 -16.40 -6.67
C ASN A 268 4.45 -15.00 -7.28
N SER A 269 4.39 -13.95 -6.47
CA SER A 269 4.41 -12.56 -6.95
C SER A 269 5.74 -12.23 -7.64
N GLY A 270 6.88 -12.62 -7.06
CA GLY A 270 8.19 -12.48 -7.68
C GLY A 270 8.28 -13.20 -9.04
N ARG A 271 7.77 -14.44 -9.13
CA ARG A 271 7.70 -15.18 -10.39
C ARG A 271 6.89 -14.44 -11.44
N GLN A 272 5.69 -13.95 -11.10
CA GLN A 272 4.86 -13.18 -12.02
C GLN A 272 5.56 -11.92 -12.55
N ILE A 273 6.37 -11.24 -11.72
CA ILE A 273 7.17 -10.09 -12.14
C ILE A 273 8.25 -10.51 -13.15
N LEU A 274 8.96 -11.62 -12.87
CA LEU A 274 9.97 -12.16 -13.78
C LEU A 274 9.34 -12.58 -15.10
N ASP A 275 8.24 -13.31 -15.08
CA ASP A 275 7.53 -13.77 -16.27
C ASP A 275 7.14 -12.58 -17.16
N ARG A 276 6.61 -11.49 -16.58
CA ARG A 276 6.30 -10.24 -17.30
C ARG A 276 7.55 -9.57 -17.87
N SER A 277 8.66 -9.55 -17.13
CA SER A 277 9.92 -8.95 -17.56
C SER A 277 10.56 -9.72 -18.72
N TYR A 278 10.64 -11.05 -18.60
CA TYR A 278 11.16 -11.93 -19.65
C TYR A 278 10.26 -11.89 -20.89
N SER A 279 8.94 -11.94 -20.71
CA SER A 279 7.97 -11.73 -21.79
C SER A 279 8.25 -10.44 -22.56
N LYS A 280 8.34 -9.30 -21.86
CA LYS A 280 8.58 -8.00 -22.50
C LYS A 280 9.90 -7.98 -23.28
N ARG A 281 10.97 -8.57 -22.74
CA ARG A 281 12.26 -8.69 -23.43
C ARG A 281 12.17 -9.57 -24.67
N ALA A 282 11.49 -10.71 -24.56
CA ALA A 282 11.28 -11.63 -25.69
C ALA A 282 10.46 -10.97 -26.81
N THR A 283 9.37 -10.27 -26.47
CA THR A 283 8.56 -9.48 -27.41
C THR A 283 9.42 -8.42 -28.12
N PHE A 284 10.25 -7.69 -27.40
CA PHE A 284 11.12 -6.67 -27.99
C PHE A 284 12.16 -7.27 -28.95
N ALA A 285 12.78 -8.39 -28.56
CA ALA A 285 13.71 -9.12 -29.42
C ALA A 285 13.03 -9.62 -30.70
N LEU A 286 11.83 -10.20 -30.58
CA LEU A 286 11.03 -10.66 -31.72
C LEU A 286 10.65 -9.52 -32.67
N ILE A 287 10.23 -8.36 -32.15
CA ILE A 287 9.89 -7.19 -32.98
C ILE A 287 11.12 -6.67 -33.72
N ASN A 288 12.28 -6.61 -33.07
CA ASN A 288 13.51 -6.15 -33.70
C ASN A 288 13.97 -7.12 -34.79
N ASP A 289 13.90 -8.42 -34.52
CA ASP A 289 14.21 -9.44 -35.51
C ASP A 289 13.22 -9.36 -36.69
N TYR A 290 11.91 -9.17 -36.45
CA TYR A 290 10.88 -9.07 -37.50
C TYR A 290 11.15 -7.92 -38.48
N LYS A 291 11.72 -6.81 -37.99
CA LYS A 291 12.09 -5.65 -38.79
C LYS A 291 13.32 -5.90 -39.69
N ASN A 292 14.01 -7.03 -39.55
CA ASN A 292 15.16 -7.35 -40.38
C ASN A 292 14.72 -7.53 -41.85
N PRO A 293 15.28 -6.74 -42.79
CA PRO A 293 14.93 -6.84 -44.21
C PRO A 293 15.37 -8.16 -44.86
N LEU A 294 16.31 -8.90 -44.24
CA LEU A 294 16.84 -10.16 -44.76
C LEU A 294 15.93 -11.38 -44.50
N LEU A 295 14.86 -11.23 -43.71
CA LEU A 295 13.92 -12.31 -43.42
C LEU A 295 12.89 -12.48 -44.54
N SER A 296 12.65 -13.73 -44.92
CA SER A 296 11.58 -14.13 -45.85
C SER A 296 10.19 -13.89 -45.27
N ALA A 297 9.18 -13.88 -46.15
CA ALA A 297 7.78 -13.71 -45.75
C ALA A 297 7.31 -14.83 -44.79
N ASP A 298 7.75 -16.07 -45.04
CA ASP A 298 7.39 -17.23 -44.23
C ASP A 298 8.01 -17.18 -42.83
N GLU A 299 9.28 -16.74 -42.72
CA GLU A 299 9.93 -16.53 -41.42
C GLU A 299 9.22 -15.44 -40.62
N LYS A 300 8.83 -14.35 -41.28
CA LYS A 300 8.06 -13.27 -40.65
C LYS A 300 6.68 -13.74 -40.18
N MET A 301 6.00 -14.58 -40.94
CA MET A 301 4.72 -15.19 -40.55
C MET A 301 4.88 -16.15 -39.37
N ALA A 302 5.90 -17.00 -39.37
CA ALA A 302 6.20 -17.89 -38.25
C ALA A 302 6.46 -17.10 -36.95
N MET A 303 7.22 -16.02 -37.03
CA MET A 303 7.48 -15.14 -35.88
C MET A 303 6.21 -14.49 -35.31
N LEU A 304 5.28 -14.05 -36.16
CA LEU A 304 3.98 -13.52 -35.74
C LEU A 304 3.13 -14.59 -35.04
N HIS A 305 3.11 -15.83 -35.54
CA HIS A 305 2.44 -16.95 -34.89
C HIS A 305 3.03 -17.25 -33.52
N TRP A 306 4.37 -17.26 -33.38
CA TRP A 306 5.04 -17.45 -32.10
C TRP A 306 4.78 -16.31 -31.11
N LEU A 307 4.75 -15.06 -31.57
CA LEU A 307 4.43 -13.90 -30.74
C LEU A 307 3.01 -14.01 -30.17
N ASN A 308 2.04 -14.35 -31.02
CA ASN A 308 0.65 -14.57 -30.62
C ASN A 308 0.52 -15.75 -29.65
N LEU A 309 1.24 -16.84 -29.91
CA LEU A 309 1.25 -18.00 -29.02
C LEU A 309 1.82 -17.65 -27.64
N GLY A 310 2.98 -16.99 -27.60
CA GLY A 310 3.61 -16.55 -26.36
C GLY A 310 2.69 -15.64 -25.54
N ASN A 311 2.03 -14.68 -26.21
CA ASN A 311 1.06 -13.80 -25.57
C ASN A 311 -0.13 -14.57 -24.99
N ILE A 312 -0.67 -15.55 -25.71
CA ILE A 312 -1.77 -16.41 -25.22
C ILE A 312 -1.32 -17.21 -23.99
N MET A 313 -0.12 -17.79 -24.01
CA MET A 313 0.42 -18.55 -22.87
C MET A 313 0.58 -17.69 -21.62
N LEU A 314 1.09 -16.46 -21.79
CA LEU A 314 1.28 -15.50 -20.70
C LEU A 314 -0.05 -14.97 -20.14
N MET A 315 -1.02 -14.69 -21.01
CA MET A 315 -2.34 -14.18 -20.62
C MET A 315 -3.20 -15.25 -19.93
N HIS A 316 -3.02 -16.53 -20.29
CA HIS A 316 -3.87 -17.64 -19.81
C HIS A 316 -3.18 -18.64 -18.87
N GLN A 317 -1.93 -18.41 -18.46
CA GLN A 317 -1.13 -19.32 -17.63
C GLN A 317 -1.20 -20.76 -18.15
N ALA A 318 -1.01 -20.96 -19.46
CA ALA A 318 -1.15 -22.27 -20.07
C ALA A 318 0.08 -23.15 -19.72
N THR A 319 -0.16 -24.38 -19.28
CA THR A 319 0.91 -25.37 -19.07
C THR A 319 1.12 -26.18 -20.35
N VAL A 320 2.39 -26.35 -20.73
CA VAL A 320 2.78 -27.19 -21.86
C VAL A 320 2.62 -28.65 -21.46
N VAL A 321 1.73 -29.38 -22.13
CA VAL A 321 1.60 -30.83 -21.95
C VAL A 321 2.25 -31.51 -23.13
N LYS A 322 3.44 -32.10 -22.90
CA LYS A 322 4.15 -32.85 -23.93
C LYS A 322 3.50 -34.23 -24.04
N ARG A 323 2.94 -34.60 -25.20
CA ARG A 323 2.65 -35.99 -25.54
C ARG A 323 3.72 -36.53 -26.50
N SER A 324 3.99 -37.82 -26.37
CA SER A 324 5.06 -38.54 -27.05
C SER A 324 4.94 -38.50 -28.58
N ASN A 325 6.12 -38.34 -29.19
CA ASN A 325 6.53 -38.60 -30.56
C ASN A 325 5.79 -37.89 -31.70
N ASN A 326 6.57 -37.02 -32.34
CA ASN A 326 6.39 -36.37 -33.64
C ASN A 326 5.10 -35.58 -33.84
N GLN A 327 5.28 -34.26 -33.74
CA GLN A 327 4.43 -33.20 -34.30
C GLN A 327 3.08 -33.00 -33.62
N LEU A 328 3.06 -32.29 -32.48
CA LEU A 328 1.95 -31.43 -32.03
C LEU A 328 2.24 -30.88 -30.62
N PHE A 329 2.23 -29.56 -30.44
CA PHE A 329 2.16 -28.97 -29.09
C PHE A 329 0.70 -28.69 -28.76
N THR A 330 0.16 -29.44 -27.80
CA THR A 330 -1.15 -29.17 -27.19
C THR A 330 -0.97 -28.42 -25.88
N PHE A 331 -1.69 -27.31 -25.73
CA PHE A 331 -1.59 -26.46 -24.54
C PHE A 331 -2.85 -26.61 -23.68
N ARG A 332 -2.65 -26.75 -22.37
CA ARG A 332 -3.74 -26.81 -21.40
C ARG A 332 -3.85 -25.47 -20.68
N THR A 333 -4.97 -24.77 -20.86
CA THR A 333 -5.23 -23.54 -20.12
C THR A 333 -5.87 -23.86 -18.77
N ILE A 334 -5.35 -23.27 -17.68
CA ILE A 334 -5.78 -23.56 -16.30
C ILE A 334 -7.24 -23.12 -16.05
N LYS A 335 -7.75 -22.15 -16.80
CA LYS A 335 -9.03 -21.49 -16.48
C LYS A 335 -10.29 -22.28 -16.84
N ASN A 336 -10.24 -23.15 -17.86
CA ASN A 336 -11.46 -23.81 -18.39
C ASN A 336 -11.32 -25.33 -18.63
N ASN A 337 -10.19 -25.97 -18.28
CA ASN A 337 -9.91 -27.37 -18.64
C ASN A 337 -10.03 -27.69 -20.16
N THR A 338 -10.15 -26.67 -21.01
CA THR A 338 -10.21 -26.79 -22.46
C THR A 338 -8.81 -26.95 -23.03
N PHE A 339 -8.65 -27.94 -23.91
CA PHE A 339 -7.44 -28.15 -24.68
C PHE A 339 -7.46 -27.24 -25.90
N VAL A 340 -6.40 -26.45 -26.10
CA VAL A 340 -6.19 -25.72 -27.34
C VAL A 340 -5.07 -26.44 -28.08
N CYS A 341 -5.44 -27.16 -29.15
CA CYS A 341 -4.49 -27.77 -30.08
C CYS A 341 -4.03 -26.71 -31.07
N ILE A 342 -2.73 -26.41 -31.12
CA ILE A 342 -2.17 -25.52 -32.13
C ILE A 342 -1.20 -26.36 -32.97
N ASN A 343 -1.58 -26.60 -34.23
CA ASN A 343 -0.74 -27.25 -35.22
C ASN A 343 0.39 -26.29 -35.62
N ILE A 344 1.61 -26.53 -35.14
CA ILE A 344 2.81 -25.86 -35.65
C ILE A 344 3.58 -26.90 -36.45
N LEU A 345 3.46 -26.82 -37.78
CA LEU A 345 4.26 -27.62 -38.71
C LEU A 345 5.70 -27.10 -38.70
N TYR A 346 6.63 -28.03 -38.51
CA TYR A 346 8.07 -27.82 -38.38
C TYR A 346 8.65 -27.20 -39.67
N TYR A 347 9.24 -26.02 -39.57
CA TYR A 347 10.36 -25.58 -40.42
C TYR A 347 11.44 -25.04 -39.50
N ILE A 348 12.29 -25.95 -38.99
CA ILE A 348 13.46 -25.61 -38.19
C ILE A 348 14.65 -26.30 -38.84
N SER A 349 15.41 -25.55 -39.65
CA SER A 349 16.72 -25.98 -40.15
C SER A 349 17.83 -25.00 -39.79
N ASP A 350 17.63 -24.08 -38.85
CA ASP A 350 18.67 -23.11 -38.48
C ASP A 350 18.94 -23.03 -36.97
N LEU A 351 20.17 -23.39 -36.58
CA LEU A 351 20.64 -23.51 -35.20
C LEU A 351 20.54 -22.21 -34.39
N ARG A 352 20.48 -21.05 -35.05
CA ARG A 352 20.36 -19.74 -34.39
C ARG A 352 18.99 -19.53 -33.73
N PHE A 353 17.94 -20.21 -34.22
CA PHE A 353 16.59 -20.11 -33.66
C PHE A 353 16.44 -20.95 -32.37
N ASN A 354 17.12 -22.09 -32.28
CA ASN A 354 17.11 -22.97 -31.10
C ASN A 354 17.70 -22.32 -29.83
N LEU A 355 18.71 -21.45 -29.98
CA LEU A 355 19.29 -20.72 -28.84
C LEU A 355 18.36 -19.61 -28.32
N LYS A 356 17.60 -18.96 -29.20
CA LYS A 356 16.62 -17.92 -28.84
C LYS A 356 15.32 -18.50 -28.24
N ILE A 357 14.91 -19.69 -28.66
CA ILE A 357 13.77 -20.44 -28.08
C ILE A 357 14.05 -20.87 -26.64
N ASN A 358 15.27 -21.30 -26.30
CA ASN A 358 15.62 -21.66 -24.92
C ASN A 358 15.52 -20.48 -23.94
N LEU A 359 15.59 -19.24 -24.41
CA LEU A 359 15.35 -18.02 -23.62
C LEU A 359 13.86 -17.72 -23.38
N LEU A 360 12.98 -18.19 -24.28
CA LEU A 360 11.52 -18.09 -24.15
C LEU A 360 10.91 -19.19 -23.26
N PHE A 361 11.57 -20.35 -23.17
CA PHE A 361 11.04 -21.53 -22.49
C PHE A 361 11.76 -21.91 -21.17
N ARG A 362 12.74 -21.12 -20.69
CA ARG A 362 13.33 -21.29 -19.35
C ARG A 362 12.50 -20.65 -18.21
N ILE A 363 11.17 -20.73 -18.29
CA ILE A 363 10.17 -20.23 -17.33
C ILE A 363 9.78 -21.31 -16.30
#